data_AF-A0A924WCP7-F1
#
_entry.id   AF-A0A924WCP7-F1
#
_cell.length_a   1.000
_cell.length_b   1.000
_cell.length_c   1.000
_cell.angle_alpha   90.00
_cell.angle_beta   90.00
_cell.angle_gamma   90.00
#
_symmetry.space_group_name_H-M   'P 1'
#
loop_
_entity.id
_entity.type
_entity.pdbx_description
1 polymer ?
#
loop_
_entity_poly.entity_id
_entity_poly.type
_entity_poly.pdbx_seq_one_letter_code
_entity_poly.pdbx_strand_id
1 'polypeptide(L)'
;MSNIQSPPSFGSTFVNTLADKKPTAGKTSKVLWKLLFFSIVAGYCLYYAPFGVNETDGGFLTGLGWQVLNGKVLYLDIIYVRPPLPVWLRALELQILPEHFAVLGERWVFYGKVALYSWLGAAVAVGSSSRQWQLAVLGFVVSAHCYPPMAWHTVDGILFAVLAAFFVSSGSMVFMPPGNAPFTAQHDAVGGVNAPDLDGLKAIPPLASRLRFLAFGLAGICLFWGLLCMQSVLAFVA
;
A
#
# COMPACT_ATOMS: atom_id res chain seq x y z
N MET A 1 75.51 33.54 10.05
CA MET A 1 74.48 32.59 10.50
C MET A 1 73.13 33.07 9.95
N SER A 2 72.73 32.59 8.78
CA SER A 2 71.45 32.94 8.15
C SER A 2 70.59 31.68 8.04
N ASN A 3 69.48 31.71 8.78
CA ASN A 3 68.52 30.62 8.94
C ASN A 3 67.67 30.51 7.67
N ILE A 4 67.78 29.39 6.94
CA ILE A 4 66.98 29.12 5.73
C ILE A 4 65.73 28.38 6.18
N GLN A 5 64.59 29.07 6.17
CA GLN A 5 63.28 28.50 6.41
C GLN A 5 62.77 27.81 5.14
N SER A 6 62.49 26.51 5.23
CA SER A 6 61.87 25.72 4.16
C SER A 6 60.41 26.13 3.92
N PRO A 7 59.92 26.12 2.67
CA PRO A 7 58.56 26.53 2.34
C PRO A 7 57.50 25.56 2.88
N PRO A 8 56.27 26.04 3.17
CA PRO A 8 55.18 25.21 3.67
C PRO A 8 54.65 24.26 2.58
N SER A 9 54.43 23.00 2.96
CA SER A 9 53.89 21.94 2.12
C SER A 9 52.41 22.17 1.79
N PHE A 10 52.15 22.84 0.67
CA PHE A 10 50.80 23.22 0.21
C PHE A 10 49.97 22.07 -0.40
N GLY A 11 50.46 20.81 -0.33
CA GLY A 11 49.93 19.71 -1.15
C GLY A 11 49.05 18.67 -0.45
N SER A 12 49.02 18.59 0.88
CA SER A 12 48.38 17.45 1.57
C SER A 12 46.93 17.70 2.04
N THR A 13 46.49 18.95 2.11
CA THR A 13 45.14 19.26 2.61
C THR A 13 44.06 19.09 1.55
N PHE A 14 44.35 19.38 0.27
CA PHE A 14 43.35 19.36 -0.80
C PHE A 14 43.00 17.94 -1.28
N VAL A 15 43.96 17.00 -1.21
CA VAL A 15 43.76 15.60 -1.61
C VAL A 15 42.87 14.85 -0.63
N ASN A 16 42.90 15.20 0.66
CA ASN A 16 42.11 14.53 1.69
C ASN A 16 40.61 14.91 1.67
N THR A 17 40.22 16.03 1.03
CA THR A 17 38.81 16.44 0.99
C THR A 17 37.99 15.72 -0.10
N LEU A 18 38.64 15.20 -1.14
CA LEU A 18 37.96 14.49 -2.24
C LEU A 18 37.87 12.96 -2.02
N ALA A 19 38.64 12.41 -1.09
CA ALA A 19 38.68 10.97 -0.82
C ALA A 19 37.63 10.48 0.19
N ASP A 20 36.95 11.38 0.92
CA ASP A 20 36.04 11.01 2.03
C ASP A 20 34.55 11.21 1.70
N LYS A 21 34.15 10.94 0.45
CA LYS A 21 32.74 10.81 0.08
C LYS A 21 32.42 9.35 -0.20
N LYS A 22 32.47 8.52 0.84
CA LYS A 22 31.95 7.15 0.77
C LYS A 22 30.48 7.24 0.34
N PRO A 23 30.09 6.66 -0.80
CA PRO A 23 28.73 6.82 -1.32
C PRO A 23 27.75 6.29 -0.26
N THR A 24 26.73 7.08 0.04
CA THR A 24 25.63 6.73 0.94
C THR A 24 24.80 5.59 0.32
N ALA A 25 25.34 4.37 0.32
CA ALA A 25 24.84 3.22 -0.44
C ALA A 25 23.36 2.91 -0.14
N GLY A 26 22.90 3.16 1.10
CA GLY A 26 21.50 2.98 1.49
C GLY A 26 20.52 3.95 0.82
N LYS A 27 20.94 5.19 0.54
CA LYS A 27 20.08 6.19 -0.11
C LYS A 27 19.94 5.90 -1.61
N THR A 28 21.03 5.53 -2.26
CA THR A 28 21.05 5.16 -3.69
C THR A 28 20.20 3.93 -3.97
N SER A 29 20.28 2.90 -3.12
CA SER A 29 19.47 1.68 -3.24
C SER A 29 17.96 1.98 -3.16
N LYS A 30 17.54 2.80 -2.18
CA LYS A 30 16.12 3.15 -2.02
C LYS A 30 15.56 3.88 -3.25
N VAL A 31 16.32 4.80 -3.85
CA VAL A 31 15.92 5.51 -5.08
C VAL A 31 15.79 4.54 -6.25
N LEU A 32 16.74 3.62 -6.40
CA LEU A 32 16.70 2.60 -7.45
C LEU A 32 15.41 1.75 -7.37
N TRP A 33 15.07 1.24 -6.19
CA TRP A 33 13.86 0.44 -6.01
C TRP A 33 12.58 1.23 -6.22
N LYS A 34 12.56 2.51 -5.84
CA LYS A 34 11.44 3.40 -6.13
C LYS A 34 11.26 3.60 -7.65
N LEU A 35 12.34 3.88 -8.37
CA LEU A 35 12.31 4.02 -9.83
C LEU A 35 11.86 2.71 -10.49
N LEU A 36 12.42 1.58 -10.05
CA LEU A 36 12.03 0.25 -10.55
C LEU A 36 10.53 0.00 -10.38
N PHE A 37 9.97 0.31 -9.20
CA PHE A 37 8.54 0.17 -8.94
C PHE A 37 7.70 0.95 -9.94
N PHE A 38 7.96 2.25 -10.11
CA PHE A 38 7.19 3.07 -11.04
C PHE A 38 7.42 2.66 -12.50
N SER A 39 8.63 2.26 -12.88
CA SER A 39 8.93 1.76 -14.23
C SER A 39 8.18 0.46 -14.54
N ILE A 40 8.09 -0.47 -13.58
CA ILE A 40 7.32 -1.70 -13.76
C ILE A 40 5.83 -1.38 -13.89
N VAL A 41 5.26 -0.59 -12.98
CA VAL A 41 3.84 -0.19 -13.04
C VAL A 41 3.53 0.50 -14.38
N ALA A 42 4.38 1.44 -14.80
CA ALA A 42 4.24 2.09 -16.10
C ALA A 42 4.33 1.10 -17.27
N GLY A 43 5.24 0.12 -17.20
CA GLY A 43 5.34 -0.96 -18.19
C GLY A 43 4.04 -1.76 -18.31
N TYR A 44 3.42 -2.14 -17.18
CA TYR A 44 2.12 -2.81 -17.19
C TYR A 44 1.02 -1.93 -17.79
N CYS A 45 0.94 -0.65 -17.41
CA CYS A 45 -0.06 0.27 -17.96
C CYS A 45 0.14 0.56 -19.45
N LEU A 46 1.38 0.68 -19.93
CA LEU A 46 1.66 1.07 -21.31
C LEU A 46 1.68 -0.11 -22.29
N TYR A 47 2.05 -1.31 -21.82
CA TYR A 47 2.11 -2.49 -22.68
C TYR A 47 1.00 -3.49 -22.37
N TYR A 48 0.86 -3.92 -21.12
CA TYR A 48 -0.09 -4.98 -20.79
C TYR A 48 -1.54 -4.50 -20.78
N ALA A 49 -1.83 -3.26 -20.35
CA ALA A 49 -3.19 -2.75 -20.41
C ALA A 49 -3.74 -2.71 -21.85
N PRO A 50 -3.05 -2.14 -22.86
CA PRO A 50 -3.58 -2.13 -24.23
C PRO A 50 -3.46 -3.47 -24.97
N PHE A 51 -2.42 -4.27 -24.71
CA PHE A 51 -2.13 -5.49 -25.50
C PHE A 51 -2.34 -6.80 -24.75
N GLY A 52 -2.64 -6.75 -23.45
CA GLY A 52 -2.87 -7.94 -22.64
C GLY A 52 -4.17 -8.64 -23.00
N VAL A 53 -4.22 -9.95 -22.74
CA VAL A 53 -5.40 -10.78 -22.99
C VAL A 53 -6.57 -10.25 -22.17
N ASN A 54 -7.78 -10.30 -22.74
CA ASN A 54 -9.00 -9.95 -22.01
C ASN A 54 -9.62 -11.23 -21.47
N GLU A 55 -9.82 -11.30 -20.16
CA GLU A 55 -10.50 -12.45 -19.56
C GLU A 55 -11.99 -12.42 -19.85
N THR A 56 -12.61 -13.60 -19.75
CA THR A 56 -14.04 -13.84 -20.03
C THR A 56 -14.97 -12.94 -19.23
N ASP A 57 -14.58 -12.58 -18.01
CA ASP A 57 -15.36 -11.73 -17.11
C ASP A 57 -15.06 -10.23 -17.28
N GLY A 58 -14.18 -9.88 -18.21
CA GLY A 58 -13.81 -8.50 -18.52
C GLY A 58 -15.04 -7.66 -18.86
N GLY A 59 -15.16 -6.49 -18.21
CA GLY A 59 -16.29 -5.59 -18.41
C GLY A 59 -17.56 -5.94 -17.62
N PHE A 60 -17.56 -7.01 -16.80
CA PHE A 60 -18.71 -7.36 -15.95
C PHE A 60 -19.08 -6.23 -14.97
N LEU A 61 -18.13 -5.74 -14.18
CA LEU A 61 -18.36 -4.60 -13.27
C LEU A 61 -18.58 -3.29 -14.04
N THR A 62 -17.92 -3.11 -15.19
CA THR A 62 -18.11 -1.93 -16.05
C THR A 62 -19.53 -1.86 -16.60
N GLY A 63 -20.10 -2.99 -17.05
CA GLY A 63 -21.48 -3.06 -17.50
C GLY A 63 -22.49 -2.77 -16.39
N LEU A 64 -22.25 -3.28 -15.17
CA LEU A 64 -23.07 -2.96 -14.00
C LEU A 64 -22.98 -1.47 -13.64
N GLY A 65 -21.77 -0.90 -13.64
CA GLY A 65 -21.52 0.51 -13.38
C GLY A 65 -22.23 1.40 -14.42
N TRP A 66 -22.14 1.05 -15.70
CA TRP A 66 -22.85 1.75 -16.78
C TRP A 66 -24.37 1.73 -16.59
N GLN A 67 -24.95 0.60 -16.19
CA GLN A 67 -26.38 0.53 -15.90
C GLN A 67 -26.80 1.44 -14.75
N VAL A 68 -25.99 1.52 -13.69
CA VAL A 68 -26.21 2.45 -12.58
C VAL A 68 -26.16 3.91 -13.06
N LEU A 69 -25.22 4.25 -13.94
CA LEU A 69 -25.13 5.59 -14.54
C LEU A 69 -26.34 5.94 -15.42
N ASN A 70 -27.00 4.94 -15.99
CA ASN A 70 -28.25 5.10 -16.74
C ASN A 70 -29.51 5.09 -15.86
N GLY A 71 -29.35 5.24 -14.54
CA GLY A 71 -30.46 5.40 -13.61
C GLY A 71 -31.05 4.10 -13.05
N LYS A 72 -30.45 2.94 -13.33
CA LYS A 72 -30.87 1.68 -12.68
C LYS A 72 -30.37 1.61 -11.25
N VAL A 73 -31.20 1.07 -10.36
CA VAL A 73 -30.88 0.90 -8.95
C VAL A 73 -30.43 -0.54 -8.67
N LEU A 74 -29.25 -0.69 -8.08
CA LEU A 74 -28.68 -2.01 -7.72
C LEU A 74 -29.60 -2.73 -6.71
N TYR A 75 -29.81 -4.03 -6.90
CA TYR A 75 -30.73 -4.90 -6.15
C TYR A 75 -32.23 -4.62 -6.31
N LEU A 76 -32.63 -3.54 -7.00
CA LEU A 76 -34.02 -3.34 -7.43
C LEU A 76 -34.19 -3.70 -8.91
N ASP A 77 -33.38 -3.08 -9.77
CA ASP A 77 -33.42 -3.25 -11.22
C ASP A 77 -32.31 -4.20 -11.72
N ILE A 78 -31.27 -4.40 -10.90
CA ILE A 78 -30.08 -5.20 -11.23
C ILE A 78 -29.87 -6.25 -10.15
N ILE A 79 -29.98 -7.53 -10.54
CA ILE A 79 -29.66 -8.65 -9.64
C ILE A 79 -28.15 -8.84 -9.60
N TYR A 80 -27.58 -8.63 -8.42
CA TYR A 80 -26.15 -8.82 -8.17
C TYR A 80 -25.97 -9.60 -6.87
N VAL A 81 -25.00 -10.51 -6.82
CA VAL A 81 -24.80 -11.40 -5.66
C VAL A 81 -23.66 -10.95 -4.74
N ARG A 82 -22.84 -9.99 -5.18
CA ARG A 82 -21.65 -9.53 -4.45
C ARG A 82 -21.92 -8.17 -3.80
N PRO A 83 -21.02 -7.68 -2.91
CA PRO A 83 -21.20 -6.38 -2.26
C PRO A 83 -21.37 -5.23 -3.28
N PRO A 84 -22.14 -4.18 -2.95
CA PRO A 84 -22.51 -3.16 -3.93
C PRO A 84 -21.40 -2.15 -4.21
N LEU A 85 -20.52 -1.92 -3.24
CA LEU A 85 -19.50 -0.87 -3.29
C LEU A 85 -18.61 -0.92 -4.55
N PRO A 86 -18.10 -2.08 -5.00
CA PRO A 86 -17.34 -2.19 -6.25
C PRO A 86 -18.09 -1.70 -7.49
N VAL A 87 -19.41 -1.89 -7.56
CA VAL A 87 -20.22 -1.42 -8.70
C VAL A 87 -20.31 0.10 -8.68
N TRP A 88 -20.56 0.71 -7.51
CA TRP A 88 -20.62 2.16 -7.37
C TRP A 88 -19.26 2.83 -7.56
N LEU A 89 -18.19 2.22 -7.04
CA LEU A 89 -16.84 2.68 -7.26
C LEU A 89 -16.51 2.67 -8.76
N ARG A 90 -16.91 1.60 -9.47
CA ARG A 90 -16.70 1.53 -10.91
C ARG A 90 -17.55 2.55 -11.68
N ALA A 91 -18.79 2.79 -11.28
CA ALA A 91 -19.63 3.84 -11.85
C ALA A 91 -18.98 5.24 -11.70
N LEU A 92 -18.40 5.53 -10.53
CA LEU A 92 -17.67 6.77 -10.29
C LEU A 92 -16.44 6.89 -11.21
N GLU A 93 -15.66 5.82 -11.36
CA GLU A 93 -14.51 5.80 -12.27
C GLU A 93 -14.92 6.07 -13.73
N LEU A 94 -16.04 5.50 -14.17
CA LEU A 94 -16.58 5.71 -15.52
C LEU A 94 -17.05 7.15 -15.76
N GLN A 95 -17.51 7.86 -14.73
CA GLN A 95 -17.84 9.29 -14.85
C GLN A 95 -16.59 10.16 -15.02
N ILE A 96 -15.47 9.76 -14.44
CA ILE A 96 -14.21 10.51 -14.49
C ILE A 96 -13.45 10.21 -15.80
N LEU A 97 -13.51 8.97 -16.26
CA LEU A 97 -12.83 8.52 -17.47
C LEU A 97 -13.60 8.95 -18.74
N PRO A 98 -12.89 9.32 -19.83
CA PRO A 98 -13.53 9.48 -21.13
C PRO A 98 -14.20 8.18 -21.57
N GLU A 99 -15.38 8.26 -22.20
CA GLU A 99 -16.18 7.08 -22.58
C GLU A 99 -15.44 6.11 -23.51
N HIS A 100 -14.72 6.63 -24.50
CA HIS A 100 -13.86 5.83 -25.40
C HIS A 100 -12.70 5.14 -24.67
N PHE A 101 -12.39 5.58 -23.45
CA PHE A 101 -11.35 5.04 -22.60
C PHE A 101 -11.93 4.19 -21.46
N ALA A 102 -13.23 3.88 -21.44
CA ALA A 102 -13.86 3.12 -20.36
C ALA A 102 -13.19 1.75 -20.16
N VAL A 103 -12.99 0.99 -21.25
CA VAL A 103 -12.41 -0.36 -21.20
C VAL A 103 -10.90 -0.31 -20.92
N LEU A 104 -10.15 0.52 -21.65
CA LEU A 104 -8.71 0.63 -21.44
C LEU A 104 -8.39 1.24 -20.06
N GLY A 105 -9.14 2.26 -19.67
CA GLY A 105 -9.06 2.91 -18.36
C GLY A 105 -9.38 1.98 -17.20
N GLU A 106 -10.25 0.99 -17.38
CA GLU A 106 -10.49 -0.06 -16.39
C GLU A 106 -9.17 -0.76 -16.00
N ARG A 107 -8.39 -1.14 -17.00
CA ARG A 107 -7.11 -1.84 -16.82
C ARG A 107 -6.06 -0.95 -16.16
N TRP A 108 -6.03 0.32 -16.55
CA TRP A 108 -5.15 1.32 -15.94
C TRP A 108 -5.49 1.54 -14.47
N VAL A 109 -6.77 1.67 -14.16
CA VAL A 109 -7.26 1.81 -12.78
C VAL A 109 -6.93 0.56 -11.98
N PHE A 110 -7.12 -0.63 -12.54
CA PHE A 110 -6.72 -1.89 -11.91
C PHE A 110 -5.24 -1.87 -11.51
N TYR A 111 -4.32 -1.59 -12.43
CA TYR A 111 -2.89 -1.55 -12.10
C TYR A 111 -2.56 -0.46 -11.09
N GLY A 112 -3.24 0.68 -11.16
CA GLY A 112 -3.16 1.75 -10.17
C GLY A 112 -3.55 1.27 -8.77
N LYS A 113 -4.68 0.55 -8.63
CA LYS A 113 -5.14 -0.02 -7.36
C LYS A 113 -4.16 -1.07 -6.83
N VAL A 114 -3.68 -1.96 -7.70
CA VAL A 114 -2.69 -2.99 -7.33
C VAL A 114 -1.37 -2.37 -6.86
N ALA A 115 -0.88 -1.36 -7.58
CA ALA A 115 0.30 -0.60 -7.18
C ALA A 115 0.09 0.08 -5.83
N LEU A 116 -1.06 0.73 -5.63
CA LEU A 116 -1.40 1.46 -4.41
C LEU A 116 -1.44 0.52 -3.20
N TYR A 117 -2.20 -0.58 -3.25
CA TYR A 117 -2.25 -1.49 -2.10
C TYR A 117 -0.93 -2.23 -1.88
N SER A 118 -0.13 -2.48 -2.93
CA SER A 118 1.18 -3.11 -2.77
C SER A 118 2.17 -2.20 -2.04
N TRP A 119 2.15 -0.91 -2.39
CA TRP A 119 2.96 0.10 -1.72
C TRP A 119 2.51 0.36 -0.28
N LEU A 120 1.20 0.50 -0.05
CA LEU A 120 0.63 0.68 1.28
C LEU A 120 0.87 -0.56 2.16
N GLY A 121 0.67 -1.75 1.62
CA GLY A 121 0.91 -3.02 2.34
C GLY A 121 2.37 -3.16 2.75
N ALA A 122 3.30 -2.79 1.87
CA ALA A 122 4.72 -2.72 2.22
C ALA A 122 4.99 -1.65 3.30
N ALA A 123 4.34 -0.49 3.24
CA ALA A 123 4.45 0.55 4.26
C ALA A 123 3.96 0.06 5.63
N VAL A 124 2.86 -0.67 5.68
CA VAL A 124 2.34 -1.29 6.92
C VAL A 124 3.32 -2.34 7.46
N ALA A 125 3.86 -3.18 6.58
CA ALA A 125 4.71 -4.31 6.99
C ALA A 125 6.07 -3.88 7.54
N VAL A 126 6.72 -2.89 6.90
CA VAL A 126 8.12 -2.52 7.24
C VAL A 126 8.34 -1.02 7.51
N GLY A 127 7.28 -0.21 7.53
CA GLY A 127 7.38 1.24 7.70
C GLY A 127 8.19 1.90 6.58
N SER A 128 8.90 2.99 6.91
CA SER A 128 9.71 3.76 5.95
C SER A 128 11.09 3.15 5.63
N SER A 129 11.27 1.86 5.89
CA SER A 129 12.52 1.11 5.67
C SER A 129 12.93 1.10 4.19
N SER A 130 14.22 0.84 3.92
CA SER A 130 14.72 0.62 2.56
C SER A 130 14.04 -0.58 1.87
N ARG A 131 13.54 -1.55 2.66
CA ARG A 131 12.86 -2.75 2.14
C ARG A 131 11.43 -2.50 1.66
N GLN A 132 10.84 -1.35 1.99
CA GLN A 132 9.48 -1.00 1.60
C GLN A 132 9.27 -1.11 0.08
N TRP A 133 10.18 -0.52 -0.70
CA TRP A 133 10.06 -0.52 -2.16
C TRP A 133 10.32 -1.90 -2.78
N GLN A 134 11.19 -2.72 -2.17
CA GLN A 134 11.40 -4.11 -2.60
C GLN A 134 10.13 -4.93 -2.42
N LEU A 135 9.49 -4.82 -1.27
CA LEU A 135 8.22 -5.49 -0.98
C LEU A 135 7.08 -4.95 -1.84
N ALA A 136 7.06 -3.64 -2.14
CA ALA A 136 6.07 -3.05 -3.02
C ALA A 136 6.19 -3.58 -4.46
N VAL A 137 7.42 -3.71 -4.99
CA VAL A 137 7.68 -4.32 -6.31
C VAL A 137 7.21 -5.77 -6.32
N LEU A 138 7.63 -6.55 -5.33
CA LEU A 138 7.27 -7.97 -5.26
C LEU A 138 5.75 -8.15 -5.10
N GLY A 139 5.12 -7.39 -4.21
CA GLY A 139 3.68 -7.39 -4.02
C GLY A 139 2.94 -7.04 -5.30
N PHE A 140 3.38 -5.99 -6.01
CA PHE A 140 2.76 -5.60 -7.28
C PHE A 140 2.88 -6.70 -8.34
N VAL A 141 4.08 -7.24 -8.56
CA VAL A 141 4.31 -8.26 -9.60
C VAL A 141 3.51 -9.52 -9.31
N VAL A 142 3.51 -10.01 -8.07
CA VAL A 142 2.73 -11.20 -7.69
C VAL A 142 1.25 -10.93 -7.91
N SER A 143 0.73 -9.84 -7.37
CA SER A 143 -0.67 -9.48 -7.48
C SER A 143 -1.15 -9.26 -8.92
N ALA A 144 -0.35 -8.60 -9.75
CA ALA A 144 -0.67 -8.34 -11.15
C ALA A 144 -0.76 -9.62 -12.00
N HIS A 145 -0.19 -10.74 -11.54
CA HIS A 145 -0.33 -12.06 -12.17
C HIS A 145 -1.36 -12.97 -11.49
N CYS A 146 -1.80 -12.64 -10.28
CA CYS A 146 -2.85 -13.39 -9.59
C CYS A 146 -4.25 -12.90 -9.93
N TYR A 147 -4.39 -11.68 -10.46
CA TYR A 147 -5.68 -11.12 -10.82
C TYR A 147 -5.71 -10.68 -12.29
N PRO A 148 -6.82 -10.96 -12.99
CA PRO A 148 -7.06 -10.43 -14.32
C PRO A 148 -7.13 -8.90 -14.28
N PRO A 149 -6.59 -8.16 -15.28
CA PRO A 149 -6.59 -6.71 -15.29
C PRO A 149 -7.96 -6.13 -15.62
N MET A 150 -8.93 -6.30 -14.71
CA MET A 150 -10.29 -5.78 -14.81
C MET A 150 -10.76 -5.23 -13.47
N ALA A 151 -11.87 -4.50 -13.48
CA ALA A 151 -12.54 -4.05 -12.27
C ALA A 151 -13.03 -5.27 -11.49
N TRP A 152 -12.50 -5.45 -10.27
CA TRP A 152 -12.81 -6.62 -9.47
C TRP A 152 -12.98 -6.28 -8.00
N HIS A 153 -14.09 -6.76 -7.43
CA HIS A 153 -14.46 -6.54 -6.04
C HIS A 153 -13.40 -7.04 -5.03
N THR A 154 -12.61 -8.07 -5.36
CA THR A 154 -11.51 -8.54 -4.50
C THR A 154 -10.38 -7.52 -4.44
N VAL A 155 -10.02 -6.92 -5.57
CA VAL A 155 -8.98 -5.88 -5.65
C VAL A 155 -9.39 -4.66 -4.82
N ASP A 156 -10.65 -4.25 -4.94
CA ASP A 156 -11.22 -3.17 -4.14
C ASP A 156 -11.22 -3.52 -2.64
N GLY A 157 -11.62 -4.75 -2.29
CA GLY A 157 -11.62 -5.23 -0.90
C GLY A 157 -10.22 -5.22 -0.29
N ILE A 158 -9.21 -5.71 -1.01
CA ILE A 158 -7.79 -5.68 -0.55
C ILE A 158 -7.33 -4.23 -0.39
N LEU A 159 -7.63 -3.36 -1.35
CA LEU A 159 -7.26 -1.95 -1.28
C LEU A 159 -7.82 -1.28 -0.03
N PHE A 160 -9.13 -1.43 0.24
CA PHE A 160 -9.75 -0.83 1.42
C PHE A 160 -9.26 -1.46 2.72
N ALA A 161 -9.01 -2.77 2.76
CA ALA A 161 -8.44 -3.44 3.93
C ALA A 161 -7.02 -2.93 4.26
N VAL A 162 -6.17 -2.79 3.24
CA VAL A 162 -4.80 -2.29 3.41
C VAL A 162 -4.80 -0.79 3.74
N LEU A 163 -5.68 0.01 3.15
CA LEU A 163 -5.88 1.41 3.51
C LEU A 163 -6.25 1.56 4.99
N ALA A 164 -7.21 0.76 5.48
CA ALA A 164 -7.58 0.76 6.89
C ALA A 164 -6.39 0.40 7.79
N ALA A 165 -5.66 -0.67 7.46
CA ALA A 165 -4.45 -1.06 8.19
C ALA A 165 -3.36 0.02 8.18
N PHE A 166 -3.23 0.75 7.07
CA PHE A 166 -2.30 1.87 6.94
C PHE A 166 -2.66 3.04 7.86
N PHE A 167 -3.92 3.45 7.91
CA PHE A 167 -4.35 4.53 8.81
C PHE A 167 -4.23 4.16 10.30
N VAL A 168 -4.55 2.91 10.65
CA VAL A 168 -4.38 2.42 12.03
C VAL A 168 -2.90 2.36 12.40
N SER A 169 -2.03 1.87 11.52
CA SER A 169 -0.58 1.77 11.80
C SER A 169 0.14 3.12 11.81
N SER A 170 -0.37 4.11 11.08
CA SER A 170 0.19 5.47 11.03
C SER A 170 -0.27 6.35 12.21
N GLY A 171 -1.13 5.85 13.09
CA GLY A 171 -1.68 6.60 14.22
C GLY A 171 -2.73 7.65 13.83
N SER A 172 -3.19 7.64 12.57
CA SER A 172 -4.20 8.58 12.06
C SER A 172 -5.62 8.19 12.43
N MET A 173 -5.83 6.93 12.86
CA MET A 173 -7.12 6.44 13.35
C MET A 173 -7.00 6.10 14.84
N VAL A 174 -7.48 6.99 15.71
CA VAL A 174 -7.70 6.67 17.12
C VAL A 174 -8.96 5.83 17.18
N PHE A 175 -8.81 4.53 17.45
CA PHE A 175 -9.95 3.69 17.82
C PHE A 175 -10.51 4.23 19.14
N MET A 176 -11.59 4.98 19.06
CA MET A 176 -12.32 5.43 20.23
C MET A 176 -13.33 4.33 20.56
N PRO A 177 -13.09 3.51 21.60
CA PRO A 177 -14.08 2.52 22.01
C PRO A 177 -15.38 3.25 22.36
N PRO A 178 -16.55 2.67 22.05
CA PRO A 178 -17.83 3.24 22.44
C PRO A 178 -17.89 3.29 23.97
N GLY A 179 -17.84 4.50 24.54
CA GLY A 179 -17.94 4.72 25.99
C GLY A 179 -16.97 5.75 26.59
N ASN A 180 -15.88 6.10 25.90
CA ASN A 180 -14.87 7.00 26.48
C ASN A 180 -14.91 8.37 25.81
N ALA A 181 -15.97 9.15 26.07
CA ALA A 181 -15.88 10.61 25.88
C ALA A 181 -14.68 11.13 26.71
N PRO A 182 -13.93 12.13 26.23
CA PRO A 182 -12.85 12.70 27.00
C PRO A 182 -13.47 13.37 28.22
N PHE A 183 -13.33 12.76 29.39
CA PHE A 183 -13.54 13.43 30.65
C PHE A 183 -12.49 14.54 30.70
N THR A 184 -12.93 15.76 30.38
CA THR A 184 -12.20 16.98 30.69
C THR A 184 -11.89 16.92 32.18
N ALA A 185 -10.62 16.67 32.52
CA ALA A 185 -10.12 16.80 33.87
C ALA A 185 -10.23 18.28 34.25
N GLN A 186 -11.40 18.66 34.76
CA GLN A 186 -11.60 19.91 35.46
C GLN A 186 -10.87 19.77 36.80
N HIS A 187 -9.99 20.74 37.01
CA HIS A 187 -9.04 20.80 38.10
C HIS A 187 -9.77 21.18 39.38
N ASP A 188 -10.30 20.22 40.13
CA ASP A 188 -10.83 20.46 41.48
C ASP A 188 -10.08 19.59 42.49
N ALA A 189 -9.24 20.26 43.27
CA ALA A 189 -8.46 19.69 44.35
C ALA A 189 -9.36 19.43 45.57
N VAL A 190 -9.63 18.16 45.91
CA VAL A 190 -10.05 17.75 47.26
C VAL A 190 -9.60 16.31 47.55
N GLY A 191 -8.85 16.15 48.64
CA GLY A 191 -8.94 14.98 49.53
C GLY A 191 -8.13 13.73 49.15
N GLY A 192 -7.07 13.47 49.92
CA GLY A 192 -6.20 12.30 49.77
C GLY A 192 -6.91 10.97 50.02
N VAL A 193 -6.64 10.01 49.12
CA VAL A 193 -6.79 8.57 49.35
C VAL A 193 -5.62 7.88 48.65
N ASN A 194 -4.96 6.96 49.35
CA ASN A 194 -3.74 6.29 48.93
C ASN A 194 -3.87 5.63 47.55
N ALA A 195 -2.88 5.84 46.68
CA ALA A 195 -2.80 5.22 45.37
C ALA A 195 -2.57 3.70 45.49
N PRO A 196 -3.30 2.85 44.75
CA PRO A 196 -2.96 1.44 44.64
C PRO A 196 -1.73 1.28 43.74
N ASP A 197 -0.86 0.37 44.18
CA ASP A 197 0.38 -0.07 43.54
C ASP A 197 0.16 -0.50 42.07
N LEU A 198 0.85 0.20 41.15
CA LEU A 198 0.77 0.01 39.69
C LEU A 198 2.00 -0.71 39.13
N ASP A 199 2.70 -1.52 39.92
CA ASP A 199 3.85 -2.28 39.43
C ASP A 199 3.48 -3.53 38.58
N GLY A 200 2.20 -3.88 38.48
CA GLY A 200 1.70 -5.03 37.71
C GLY A 200 1.44 -4.82 36.21
N LEU A 201 1.46 -3.59 35.69
CA LEU A 201 1.01 -3.29 34.30
C LEU A 201 2.14 -3.15 33.25
N LYS A 202 3.40 -3.46 33.60
CA LYS A 202 4.54 -3.36 32.67
C LYS A 202 4.74 -4.56 31.74
N ALA A 203 3.88 -5.59 31.83
CA ALA A 203 4.05 -6.84 31.07
C ALA A 203 3.17 -6.96 29.81
N ILE A 204 2.46 -5.91 29.38
CA ILE A 204 1.67 -5.95 28.15
C ILE A 204 2.52 -5.38 27.00
N PRO A 205 2.96 -6.20 26.02
CA PRO A 205 3.69 -5.68 24.88
C PRO A 205 2.82 -4.64 24.15
N PRO A 206 3.40 -3.53 23.67
CA PRO A 206 2.64 -2.41 23.12
C PRO A 206 1.72 -2.88 21.99
N LEU A 207 0.47 -2.41 21.96
CA LEU A 207 -0.56 -2.77 20.98
C LEU A 207 -0.07 -2.69 19.52
N ALA A 208 0.89 -1.80 19.24
CA ALA A 208 1.59 -1.67 17.97
C ALA A 208 2.32 -2.95 17.50
N SER A 209 2.81 -3.78 18.43
CA SER A 209 3.46 -5.06 18.13
C SER A 209 2.44 -6.13 17.70
N ARG A 210 1.25 -6.16 18.31
CA ARG A 210 0.16 -7.07 17.94
C ARG A 210 -0.46 -6.74 16.57
N LEU A 211 -0.56 -5.44 16.24
CA LEU A 211 -1.03 -4.99 14.93
C LEU A 211 -0.05 -5.27 13.79
N ARG A 212 1.27 -5.23 14.05
CA ARG A 212 2.29 -5.69 13.08
C ARG A 212 2.15 -7.18 12.79
N PHE A 213 1.86 -8.01 13.79
CA PHE A 213 1.57 -9.44 13.59
C PHE A 213 0.30 -9.68 12.76
N LEU A 214 -0.75 -8.87 12.95
CA LEU A 214 -1.97 -8.96 12.14
C LEU A 214 -1.74 -8.54 10.68
N ALA A 215 -0.89 -7.54 10.45
CA ALA A 215 -0.47 -7.13 9.11
C ALA A 215 0.38 -8.19 8.40
N PHE A 216 1.23 -8.92 9.13
CA PHE A 216 1.89 -10.13 8.63
C PHE A 216 0.87 -11.22 8.27
N GLY A 217 -0.22 -11.34 9.03
CA GLY A 217 -1.35 -12.21 8.71
C GLY A 217 -2.07 -11.82 7.41
N LEU A 218 -2.33 -10.53 7.18
CA LEU A 218 -2.97 -10.02 5.95
C LEU A 218 -2.05 -10.13 4.71
N ALA A 219 -0.76 -9.87 4.86
CA ALA A 219 0.24 -10.12 3.81
C ALA A 219 0.38 -11.64 3.53
N GLY A 220 0.29 -12.46 4.57
CA GLY A 220 0.21 -13.92 4.47
C GLY A 220 -1.04 -14.40 3.76
N ILE A 221 -2.20 -13.77 4.00
CA ILE A 221 -3.46 -14.06 3.29
C ILE A 221 -3.34 -13.69 1.81
N CYS A 222 -2.67 -12.58 1.46
CA CYS A 222 -2.42 -12.22 0.05
C CYS A 222 -1.49 -13.22 -0.64
N LEU A 223 -0.44 -13.70 0.04
CA LEU A 223 0.45 -14.75 -0.46
C LEU A 223 -0.25 -16.11 -0.57
N PHE A 224 -1.07 -16.46 0.43
CA PHE A 224 -1.83 -17.70 0.47
C PHE A 224 -2.90 -17.75 -0.63
N TRP A 225 -3.61 -16.64 -0.86
CA TRP A 225 -4.53 -16.51 -2.00
C TRP A 225 -3.78 -16.50 -3.34
N GLY A 226 -2.59 -15.90 -3.42
CA GLY A 226 -1.73 -15.99 -4.61
C GLY A 226 -1.28 -17.42 -4.92
N LEU A 227 -0.94 -18.21 -3.90
CA LEU A 227 -0.59 -19.63 -4.01
C LEU A 227 -1.79 -20.51 -4.41
N LEU A 228 -2.98 -20.26 -3.84
CA LEU A 228 -4.23 -20.91 -4.24
C LEU A 228 -4.63 -20.56 -5.69
N CYS A 229 -4.36 -19.32 -6.11
CA CYS A 229 -4.59 -18.89 -7.49
C CYS A 229 -3.60 -19.56 -8.47
N MET A 230 -2.31 -19.70 -8.09
CA MET A 230 -1.36 -20.48 -8.90
C MET A 230 -1.74 -21.96 -9.02
N GLN A 231 -2.28 -22.58 -7.98
CA GLN A 231 -2.80 -23.96 -8.06
C GLN A 231 -3.98 -24.06 -9.03
N SER A 232 -4.83 -23.03 -9.10
CA SER A 232 -5.98 -22.99 -10.00
C SER A 232 -5.56 -22.81 -11.47
N VAL A 233 -4.51 -22.02 -11.73
CA VAL A 233 -3.94 -21.82 -13.08
C VAL A 233 -3.18 -23.07 -13.56
N LEU A 234 -2.43 -23.74 -12.67
CA LEU A 234 -1.76 -25.02 -13.00
C LEU A 234 -2.77 -26.14 -13.29
N ALA A 235 -3.93 -26.14 -12.64
CA ALA A 235 -5.02 -27.07 -12.92
C ALA A 235 -5.78 -26.78 -14.22
N PHE A 236 -5.61 -25.60 -14.83
CA PHE A 236 -6.24 -25.23 -16.09
C PHE A 236 -5.33 -25.43 -17.31
N VAL A 237 -4.03 -25.59 -17.08
CA VAL A 237 -3.00 -25.81 -18.12
C VAL A 237 -2.57 -27.29 -18.23
N ALA A 238 -2.98 -28.13 -17.28
CA ALA A 238 -2.83 -29.60 -17.30
C ALA A 238 -4.11 -30.27 -17.80
#